data_AF-A0A7C0Y2S6-F1
#
_entry.id   AF-A0A7C0Y2S6-F1
#
_cell.length_a   1.000
_cell.length_b   1.000
_cell.length_c   1.000
_cell.angle_alpha   90.00
_cell.angle_beta   90.00
_cell.angle_gamma   90.00
#
_symmetry.space_group_name_H-M   'P 1'
#
loop_
_entity.id
_entity.type
_entity.pdbx_description
1 polymer ?
#
loop_
_entity_poly.entity_id
_entity_poly.type
_entity_poly.pdbx_seq_one_letter_code
_entity_poly.pdbx_strand_id
1 'polypeptide(L)' 'MVLQWRVILLAALAVVTLLAGLVVSLLPDSQEGPILYRLDEQHAVSAIDLLSMILLVIGSLFSWSAGLLWQRRMYAP' A
#
# COMPACT_ATOMS: atom_id res chain seq x y z
N MET A 1 29.95 3.27 -2.58
CA MET A 1 28.49 3.07 -2.37
C MET A 1 28.08 1.78 -3.06
N VAL A 2 27.88 0.69 -2.32
CA VAL A 2 27.28 -0.52 -2.91
C VAL A 2 25.80 -0.20 -3.15
N LEU A 3 25.39 -0.15 -4.41
CA LEU A 3 24.01 0.14 -4.77
C LEU A 3 23.12 -1.00 -4.27
N GLN A 4 22.31 -0.72 -3.24
CA GLN A 4 21.43 -1.70 -2.59
C GLN A 4 20.16 -1.90 -3.44
N TRP A 5 20.31 -2.52 -4.61
CA TRP A 5 19.22 -2.73 -5.58
C TRP A 5 17.94 -3.34 -4.95
N ARG A 6 18.06 -4.26 -3.98
CA ARG A 6 16.90 -4.81 -3.26
C ARG A 6 16.11 -3.76 -2.47
N VAL A 7 16.80 -2.82 -1.82
CA VAL A 7 16.15 -1.74 -1.05
C VAL A 7 15.43 -0.79 -2.00
N ILE A 8 16.06 -0.46 -3.13
CA ILE A 8 15.48 0.41 -4.16
C ILE A 8 14.23 -0.23 -4.77
N LEU A 9 14.29 -1.52 -5.11
CA LEU A 9 13.14 -2.25 -5.66
C LEU A 9 11.99 -2.35 -4.65
N LEU A 10 12.29 -2.63 -3.37
CA LEU A 10 11.27 -2.67 -2.31
C LEU A 10 10.61 -1.30 -2.09
N ALA A 11 11.40 -0.23 -2.09
CA ALA A 11 10.90 1.13 -1.94
C ALA A 11 10.04 1.54 -3.15
N ALA A 12 10.49 1.24 -4.37
CA ALA A 12 9.72 1.50 -5.58
C ALA A 12 8.38 0.73 -5.58
N LEU A 13 8.41 -0.55 -5.19
CA LEU A 13 7.20 -1.37 -5.08
C LEU A 13 6.22 -0.83 -4.03
N ALA A 14 6.74 -0.37 -2.88
CA ALA A 14 5.94 0.28 -1.85
C ALA A 14 5.23 1.52 -2.40
N VAL A 15 5.96 2.40 -3.10
CA VAL A 15 5.38 3.62 -3.70
C VAL A 15 4.29 3.27 -4.72
N VAL A 16 4.55 2.33 -5.62
CA VAL A 16 3.55 1.92 -6.64
C VAL A 16 2.29 1.35 -5.99
N THR A 17 2.45 0.53 -4.94
CA THR A 17 1.32 -0.09 -4.24
C THR A 17 0.51 0.94 -3.46
N LEU A 18 1.17 1.91 -2.81
CA LEU A 18 0.52 3.01 -2.11
C LEU A 18 -0.25 3.91 -3.09
N LEU A 19 0.37 4.27 -4.22
CA LEU A 19 -0.28 5.06 -5.26
C LEU A 19 -1.49 4.34 -5.86
N ALA A 20 -1.37 3.04 -6.13
CA ALA A 20 -2.49 2.24 -6.60
C ALA A 20 -3.64 2.22 -5.57
N GLY A 21 -3.36 2.05 -4.27
CA GLY A 21 -4.39 2.14 -3.22
C GLY A 21 -5.07 3.51 -3.15
N LEU A 22 -4.30 4.59 -3.29
CA LEU A 22 -4.85 5.96 -3.31
C LEU A 22 -5.70 6.24 -4.55
N VAL A 23 -5.26 5.79 -5.72
CA VAL A 23 -6.03 5.93 -6.96
C VAL A 23 -7.34 5.16 -6.88
N VAL A 24 -7.29 3.94 -6.33
CA VAL A 24 -8.48 3.10 -6.12
C VAL A 24 -9.46 3.78 -5.16
N SER A 25 -8.96 4.41 -4.09
CA SER A 25 -9.78 5.18 -3.14
C SER A 25 -10.33 6.49 -3.71
N LEU A 26 -9.81 6.97 -4.84
CA LEU A 26 -10.28 8.19 -5.51
C LEU A 26 -11.37 7.90 -6.54
N LEU A 27 -11.77 6.64 -6.74
CA LEU A 27 -12.83 6.30 -7.67
C LEU A 27 -14.17 6.88 -7.18
N PRO A 28 -14.94 7.56 -8.05
CA PRO A 28 -16.24 8.11 -7.68
C PRO A 28 -17.27 6.99 -7.43
N ASP A 29 -18.19 7.23 -6.50
CA ASP A 29 -19.23 6.30 -5.97
C ASP A 29 -19.93 5.44 -7.05
N SER A 30 -20.10 5.99 -8.26
CA SER A 30 -20.70 5.30 -9.41
C SER A 30 -19.93 4.03 -9.85
N GLN A 31 -18.66 3.90 -9.47
CA GLN A 31 -17.80 2.75 -9.79
C GLN A 31 -17.37 1.97 -8.54
N GLU A 32 -18.00 2.19 -7.38
CA GLU A 32 -17.61 1.54 -6.12
C GLU A 32 -17.64 0.00 -6.19
N GLY A 33 -18.32 -0.60 -7.17
CA GLY A 33 -18.46 -2.05 -7.25
C GLY A 33 -19.43 -2.58 -6.19
N PRO A 34 -19.53 -3.91 -6.00
CA PRO A 34 -20.50 -4.47 -5.07
C PRO A 34 -20.19 -4.04 -3.63
N ILE A 35 -21.16 -3.35 -3.02
CA ILE A 35 -21.16 -2.96 -1.61
C ILE A 35 -21.09 -4.24 -0.76
N LEU A 36 -19.97 -4.45 -0.06
CA LEU A 36 -19.77 -5.63 0.79
C LEU A 36 -20.40 -5.45 2.16
N TYR A 37 -20.37 -4.23 2.71
CA TYR A 37 -20.90 -3.97 4.04
C TYR A 37 -21.42 -2.55 4.16
N ARG A 38 -22.71 -2.37 4.41
CA ARG A 38 -23.30 -1.05 4.65
C ARG A 38 -23.29 -0.79 6.16
N LEU A 39 -22.39 0.10 6.60
CA LEU A 39 -22.27 0.50 8.00
C LEU A 39 -23.41 1.44 8.43
N ASP A 40 -23.88 2.31 7.53
CA ASP A 40 -25.03 3.21 7.75
C ASP A 40 -25.64 3.69 6.41
N GLU A 41 -26.75 4.44 6.43
CA GLU A 41 -27.40 5.00 5.22
C GLU A 41 -26.44 5.82 4.34
N GLN A 42 -25.41 6.43 4.96
CA GLN A 42 -24.38 7.27 4.32
C GLN A 42 -22.98 6.63 4.25
N HIS A 43 -22.77 5.46 4.85
CA HIS A 43 -21.44 4.83 4.90
C HIS A 43 -21.53 3.38 4.43
N ALA A 44 -21.11 3.15 3.19
CA ALA A 44 -20.94 1.83 2.61
C ALA A 44 -19.44 1.53 2.51
N VAL A 45 -19.00 0.39 3.03
CA VAL A 45 -17.67 -0.15 2.76
C VAL A 45 -17.78 -1.01 1.52
N SER A 46 -17.10 -0.57 0.47
CA SER A 46 -17.06 -1.29 -0.79
C SER A 46 -15.85 -2.22 -0.90
N ALA A 47 -15.88 -3.13 -1.88
CA ALA A 47 -14.76 -4.01 -2.23
C ALA A 47 -13.48 -3.22 -2.52
N ILE A 48 -13.66 -2.03 -3.09
CA ILE A 48 -12.62 -1.09 -3.48
C ILE A 48 -11.92 -0.49 -2.25
N ASP A 49 -12.65 -0.23 -1.16
CA ASP A 49 -12.04 0.24 0.10
C ASP A 49 -11.20 -0.85 0.75
N LEU A 50 -11.72 -2.08 0.77
CA LEU A 50 -10.99 -3.22 1.32
C LEU A 50 -9.71 -3.48 0.53
N LEU A 51 -9.80 -3.41 -0.81
CA LEU A 51 -8.65 -3.56 -1.70
C LEU A 51 -7.63 -2.44 -1.49
N SER A 52 -8.09 -1.18 -1.38
CA SER A 52 -7.23 -0.02 -1.10
C SER A 52 -6.50 -0.19 0.22
N MET A 53 -7.22 -0.57 1.28
CA MET A 53 -6.64 -0.83 2.59
C MET A 53 -5.56 -1.93 2.52
N ILE A 54 -5.83 -3.05 1.85
CA ILE A 54 -4.87 -4.14 1.68
C ILE A 54 -3.62 -3.65 0.95
N LEU A 55 -3.79 -2.90 -0.15
CA LEU A 55 -2.67 -2.31 -0.88
C LEU A 55 -1.83 -1.39 0.00
N LEU A 56 -2.47 -0.53 0.80
CA LEU A 56 -1.79 0.39 1.70
C LEU A 56 -0.99 -0.36 2.78
N VAL A 57 -1.55 -1.41 3.37
CA VAL A 57 -0.88 -2.26 4.35
C VAL A 57 0.34 -2.95 3.74
N ILE A 58 0.19 -3.54 2.54
CA ILE A 58 1.29 -4.22 1.84
C ILE A 58 2.40 -3.23 1.47
N GLY A 59 2.05 -2.06 0.93
CA GLY A 59 3.01 -1.01 0.59
C GLY A 59 3.78 -0.53 1.83
N SER A 60 3.09 -0.36 2.96
CA SER A 60 3.70 0.02 4.23
C SER A 60 4.68 -1.04 4.75
N LEU A 61 4.31 -2.32 4.66
CA LEU A 61 5.19 -3.44 5.02
C LEU A 61 6.44 -3.51 4.15
N PHE A 62 6.32 -3.25 2.84
CA PHE A 62 7.48 -3.18 1.95
C PHE A 62 8.39 -2.00 2.29
N SER A 63 7.83 -0.83 2.58
CA SER A 63 8.61 0.34 3.02
C SER A 63 9.36 0.07 4.33
N TRP A 64 8.67 -0.52 5.32
CA TRP A 64 9.28 -0.92 6.59
C TRP A 64 10.39 -1.95 6.38
N SER A 65 10.14 -2.96 5.55
CA SER A 65 11.13 -4.01 5.23
C SER A 65 12.36 -3.45 4.52
N ALA A 66 12.18 -2.47 3.63
CA ALA A 66 13.28 -1.76 2.98
C ALA A 66 14.12 -1.01 4.01
N GLY A 67 13.48 -0.33 4.97
CA GLY A 67 14.14 0.36 6.08
C GLY A 67 14.93 -0.59 6.98
N LEU A 68 14.32 -1.70 7.41
CA LEU A 68 15.00 -2.75 8.19
C LEU A 68 16.18 -3.35 7.44
N LEU A 69 16.02 -3.65 6.14
CA LEU A 69 17.08 -4.22 5.33
C LEU A 69 18.25 -3.25 5.16
N TRP A 70 17.95 -1.97 4.95
CA TRP A 70 18.96 -0.92 4.87
C TRP A 70 19.69 -0.74 6.19
N GLN A 71 18.96 -0.67 7.31
CA GLN A 71 19.54 -0.55 8.64
C GLN A 71 20.45 -1.75 8.95
N ARG A 72 20.01 -2.98 8.67
CA ARG A 72 20.86 -4.17 8.83
C ARG A 72 22.12 -4.13 7.97
N ARG A 73 22.04 -3.58 6.75
CA ARG A 73 23.21 -3.51 5.84
C ARG A 73 24.19 -2.40 6.20
N MET A 74 23.74 -1.36 6.90
CA MET A 74 24.59 -0.24 7.35
C MET A 74 25.17 -0.45 8.75
N TYR A 75 24.42 -1.12 9.64
CA TYR A 75 24.78 -1.28 11.06
C TYR A 75 25.19 -2.71 11.45
N ALA A 76 25.14 -3.68 10.53
CA ALA A 76 25.80 -4.97 10.78
C ALA A 76 27.32 -4.79 10.58
N PRO A 77 28.15 -5.08 11.60
CA PRO A 77 29.61 -5.10 11.47
C PRO A 77 30.08 -6.16 10.47
#